data_AF-A0A930XCB4-F1
#
_entry.id   AF-A0A930XCB4-F1
#
_cell.length_a   1.000
_cell.length_b   1.000
_cell.length_c   1.000
_cell.angle_alpha   90.00
_cell.angle_beta   90.00
_cell.angle_gamma   90.00
#
_symmetry.space_group_name_H-M   'P 1'
#
loop_
_entity.id
_entity.type
_entity.pdbx_description
1 polymer ?
#
loop_
_entity_poly.entity_id
_entity_poly.type
_entity_poly.pdbx_seq_one_letter_code
_entity_poly.pdbx_strand_id
1 'polypeptide(L)'
;MITDSSIREQGYIYFLTEAPELLQTIEEELFSLADDYSTAKVHNLMRATHTLKGGAANVGLDVINKVAHSLEDIFKALYSPDVVIDAQLQTLLFQAYECLQLPVTAEITKTSIDNDDILQRAALVFAQLQEKLGDAFGAEIAIPTSEELGFDIVLSIFETGVSQRIDSIVEVLKAPPDNQELAEFLRSQAEVFLGLAESLNLPGFGAIAQTIIAALSNPENALAIAEASLENLQQAHAAVMAGDRVRGGEPSTALQQLSQLTSCVVEEDVLGISLSDNLPEQFRAENQETAESVQTEEQLEVAIEETSKITSYSSKDVYSLRNEVEKLYNFIIQANSTQPESVNSAKAKFYLKILRYILGWFNQELNIAEKELRLSLLIPKKGVENVIDYIENWLSEFWLFLEDEDDTPSLSIYRRGVIFNVLLNVAKFKSNRIDNDSPAVQFIQNQINQLKEDYQKLPPITPTEKNWINHPKLQKLLEIKEVVPSPIKRNQSSIEIEEFVSS
;
A
#
# COMPACT_ATOMS: atom_id res chain seq x y z
N MET A 1 10.30 -22.10 -22.44
CA MET A 1 9.16 -22.98 -22.10
C MET A 1 9.68 -24.06 -21.16
N ILE A 2 9.14 -24.15 -19.94
CA ILE A 2 9.58 -25.12 -18.93
C ILE A 2 8.82 -26.43 -19.15
N THR A 3 9.52 -27.56 -19.17
CA THR A 3 8.93 -28.88 -19.46
C THR A 3 8.50 -29.65 -18.21
N ASP A 4 8.84 -29.17 -17.02
CA ASP A 4 8.41 -29.74 -15.75
C ASP A 4 7.04 -29.18 -15.33
N SER A 5 6.07 -30.06 -15.06
CA SER A 5 4.71 -29.63 -14.71
C SER A 5 4.63 -28.99 -13.33
N SER A 6 5.47 -29.39 -12.37
CA SER A 6 5.46 -28.85 -11.01
C SER A 6 5.99 -27.41 -10.97
N ILE A 7 7.06 -27.14 -11.72
CA ILE A 7 7.64 -25.80 -11.84
C ILE A 7 6.65 -24.86 -12.55
N ARG A 8 5.93 -25.36 -13.57
CA ARG A 8 4.89 -24.57 -14.26
C ARG A 8 3.68 -24.28 -13.36
N GLU A 9 3.25 -25.24 -12.55
CA GLU A 9 2.15 -25.07 -11.59
C GLU A 9 2.51 -24.06 -10.49
N GLN A 10 3.72 -24.15 -9.93
CA GLN A 10 4.24 -23.16 -8.98
C GLN A 10 4.35 -21.75 -9.61
N GLY A 11 4.80 -21.67 -10.87
CA GLY A 11 4.86 -20.42 -11.63
C GLY A 11 3.48 -19.80 -11.90
N TYR A 12 2.45 -20.63 -12.11
CA TYR A 12 1.07 -20.20 -12.29
C TYR A 12 0.47 -19.65 -10.99
N ILE A 13 0.74 -20.30 -9.84
CA ILE A 13 0.35 -19.77 -8.52
C ILE A 13 1.03 -18.41 -8.26
N TYR A 14 2.33 -18.28 -8.56
CA TYR A 14 3.04 -17.00 -8.44
C TYR A 14 2.43 -15.91 -9.34
N PHE A 15 2.20 -16.21 -10.62
CA PHE A 15 1.57 -15.29 -11.57
C PHE A 15 0.20 -14.79 -11.08
N LEU A 16 -0.68 -15.69 -10.60
CA LEU A 16 -1.99 -15.29 -10.07
C LEU A 16 -1.90 -14.44 -8.79
N THR A 17 -0.80 -14.51 -8.05
CA THR A 17 -0.56 -13.73 -6.83
C THR A 17 -0.01 -12.34 -7.14
N GLU A 18 0.90 -12.23 -8.11
CA GLU A 18 1.57 -10.99 -8.51
C GLU A 18 0.70 -10.12 -9.46
N ALA A 19 -0.05 -10.76 -10.37
CA ALA A 19 -0.80 -10.06 -11.42
C ALA A 19 -1.82 -9.00 -10.94
N PRO A 20 -2.54 -9.16 -9.81
CA PRO A 20 -3.40 -8.10 -9.27
C PRO A 20 -2.67 -6.79 -8.96
N GLU A 21 -1.47 -6.87 -8.37
CA GLU A 21 -0.67 -5.69 -7.99
C GLU A 21 -0.10 -5.01 -9.24
N LEU A 22 0.34 -5.79 -10.24
CA LEU A 22 0.80 -5.28 -11.52
C LEU A 22 -0.35 -4.60 -12.30
N LEU A 23 -1.55 -5.17 -12.30
CA LEU A 23 -2.73 -4.56 -12.89
C LEU A 23 -3.13 -3.25 -12.17
N GLN A 24 -3.09 -3.22 -10.84
CA GLN A 24 -3.37 -2.01 -10.07
C GLN A 24 -2.35 -0.90 -10.38
N THR A 25 -1.06 -1.26 -10.44
CA THR A 25 0.03 -0.34 -10.83
C THR A 25 -0.25 0.29 -12.21
N ILE A 26 -0.67 -0.52 -13.20
CA ILE A 26 -0.99 -0.02 -14.54
C ILE A 26 -2.22 0.91 -14.51
N GLU A 27 -3.26 0.58 -13.74
CA GLU A 27 -4.48 1.40 -13.64
C GLU A 27 -4.23 2.76 -12.97
N GLU A 28 -3.48 2.79 -11.86
CA GLU A 28 -3.17 4.01 -11.11
C GLU A 28 -2.26 4.97 -11.91
N GLU A 29 -1.28 4.42 -12.62
CA GLU A 29 -0.41 5.22 -13.49
C GLU A 29 -1.18 5.75 -14.71
N LEU A 30 -1.95 4.92 -15.43
CA LEU A 30 -2.80 5.37 -16.55
C LEU A 30 -3.81 6.45 -16.16
N PHE A 31 -4.38 6.36 -14.96
CA PHE A 31 -5.34 7.34 -14.46
C PHE A 31 -4.71 8.72 -14.29
N SER A 32 -3.50 8.79 -13.75
CA SER A 32 -2.81 10.06 -13.51
C SER A 32 -1.94 10.55 -14.69
N LEU A 33 -1.75 9.73 -15.73
CA LEU A 33 -0.80 9.98 -16.82
C LEU A 33 -1.11 11.22 -17.68
N ALA A 34 -2.39 11.59 -17.85
CA ALA A 34 -2.78 12.74 -18.67
C ALA A 34 -2.78 14.08 -17.89
N ASP A 35 -3.14 14.05 -16.60
CA ASP A 35 -3.13 15.24 -15.73
C ASP A 35 -1.73 15.56 -15.17
N ASP A 36 -0.84 14.57 -15.12
CA ASP A 36 0.46 14.62 -14.44
C ASP A 36 1.43 13.62 -15.12
N TYR A 37 1.75 13.86 -16.40
CA TYR A 37 2.71 13.03 -17.16
C TYR A 37 4.11 13.11 -16.54
N SER A 38 4.74 11.96 -16.33
CA SER A 38 6.19 11.88 -16.14
C SER A 38 6.76 10.59 -16.72
N THR A 39 8.04 10.65 -17.08
CA THR A 39 8.79 9.51 -17.63
C THR A 39 8.87 8.33 -16.65
N ALA A 40 8.81 8.60 -15.34
CA ALA A 40 8.76 7.58 -14.29
C ALA A 40 7.45 6.76 -14.36
N LYS A 41 6.31 7.40 -14.62
CA LYS A 41 5.02 6.71 -14.79
C LYS A 41 5.00 5.83 -16.03
N VAL A 42 5.52 6.34 -17.15
CA VAL A 42 5.72 5.57 -18.38
C VAL A 42 6.61 4.34 -18.13
N HIS A 43 7.65 4.49 -17.29
CA HIS A 43 8.52 3.40 -16.91
C HIS A 43 7.85 2.36 -16.00
N ASN A 44 7.03 2.78 -15.03
CA ASN A 44 6.23 1.88 -14.21
C ASN A 44 5.21 1.09 -15.04
N LEU A 45 4.49 1.78 -15.93
CA LEU A 45 3.59 1.18 -16.92
C LEU A 45 4.30 0.10 -17.77
N MET A 46 5.45 0.45 -18.33
CA MET A 46 6.28 -0.46 -19.14
C MET A 46 6.77 -1.66 -18.32
N ARG A 47 7.31 -1.44 -17.10
CA ARG A 47 7.82 -2.51 -16.23
C ARG A 47 6.73 -3.48 -15.79
N ALA A 48 5.60 -2.98 -15.26
CA ALA A 48 4.52 -3.83 -14.78
C ALA A 48 3.94 -4.70 -15.91
N THR A 49 3.79 -4.11 -17.10
CA THR A 49 3.35 -4.83 -18.31
C THR A 49 4.37 -5.87 -18.79
N HIS A 50 5.66 -5.56 -18.72
CA HIS A 50 6.73 -6.48 -19.07
C HIS A 50 6.79 -7.69 -18.12
N THR A 51 6.58 -7.48 -16.82
CA THR A 51 6.47 -8.57 -15.83
C THR A 51 5.24 -9.45 -16.13
N LEU A 52 4.05 -8.86 -16.35
CA LEU A 52 2.84 -9.61 -16.76
C LEU A 52 3.08 -10.43 -18.04
N LYS A 53 3.70 -9.84 -19.06
CA LYS A 53 4.07 -10.51 -20.32
C LYS A 53 4.98 -11.72 -20.08
N GLY A 54 6.01 -11.55 -19.24
CA GLY A 54 6.98 -12.59 -18.89
C GLY A 54 6.37 -13.73 -18.06
N GLY A 55 5.58 -13.39 -17.03
CA GLY A 55 4.82 -14.34 -16.23
C GLY A 55 3.90 -15.19 -17.11
N ALA A 56 3.04 -14.54 -17.90
CA ALA A 56 2.12 -15.21 -18.83
C ALA A 56 2.85 -16.15 -19.83
N ALA A 57 4.00 -15.74 -20.37
CA ALA A 57 4.81 -16.57 -21.26
C ALA A 57 5.38 -17.82 -20.58
N ASN A 58 5.76 -17.72 -19.30
CA ASN A 58 6.32 -18.83 -18.54
C ASN A 58 5.28 -19.90 -18.22
N VAL A 59 4.02 -19.50 -17.99
CA VAL A 59 2.92 -20.40 -17.59
C VAL A 59 2.06 -20.88 -18.76
N GLY A 60 2.10 -20.20 -19.91
CA GLY A 60 1.41 -20.60 -21.15
C GLY A 60 0.12 -19.84 -21.45
N LEU A 61 -0.04 -18.63 -20.90
CA LEU A 61 -1.24 -17.79 -21.07
C LEU A 61 -1.11 -16.89 -22.30
N ASP A 62 -1.20 -17.51 -23.48
CA ASP A 62 -0.94 -16.90 -24.79
C ASP A 62 -1.71 -15.59 -25.07
N VAL A 63 -2.95 -15.47 -24.61
CA VAL A 63 -3.78 -14.26 -24.83
C VAL A 63 -3.24 -13.09 -24.01
N ILE A 64 -3.01 -13.31 -22.72
CA ILE A 64 -2.44 -12.32 -21.80
C ILE A 64 -1.06 -11.91 -22.30
N ASN A 65 -0.22 -12.86 -22.72
CA ASN A 65 1.11 -12.57 -23.27
C ASN A 65 1.04 -11.67 -24.52
N LYS A 66 0.15 -11.96 -25.49
CA LYS A 66 -0.01 -11.17 -26.73
C LYS A 66 -0.50 -9.74 -26.46
N VAL A 67 -1.48 -9.58 -25.57
CA VAL A 67 -2.02 -8.26 -25.23
C VAL A 67 -1.00 -7.46 -24.42
N ALA A 68 -0.34 -8.07 -23.42
CA ALA A 68 0.71 -7.41 -22.65
C ALA A 68 1.89 -6.99 -23.53
N HIS A 69 2.32 -7.82 -24.49
CA HIS A 69 3.39 -7.45 -25.43
C HIS A 69 3.01 -6.22 -26.27
N SER A 70 1.79 -6.20 -26.81
CA SER A 70 1.29 -5.06 -27.58
C SER A 70 1.18 -3.79 -26.72
N LEU A 71 0.72 -3.91 -25.46
CA LEU A 71 0.61 -2.80 -24.52
C LEU A 71 1.99 -2.27 -24.07
N GLU A 72 2.98 -3.15 -23.91
CA GLU A 72 4.36 -2.76 -23.61
C GLU A 72 4.97 -1.91 -24.74
N ASP A 73 4.71 -2.26 -26.00
CA ASP A 73 5.20 -1.50 -27.16
C ASP A 73 4.47 -0.16 -27.33
N ILE A 74 3.18 -0.09 -26.97
CA ILE A 74 2.46 1.17 -26.81
C ILE A 74 3.11 2.04 -25.72
N PHE A 75 3.43 1.48 -24.56
CA PHE A 75 4.07 2.23 -23.47
C PHE A 75 5.50 2.66 -23.81
N LYS A 76 6.24 1.93 -24.65
CA LYS A 76 7.53 2.39 -25.21
C LYS A 76 7.37 3.66 -26.06
N ALA A 77 6.31 3.76 -26.86
CA ALA A 77 6.06 4.95 -27.67
C ALA A 77 5.79 6.21 -26.80
N LEU A 78 5.25 6.04 -25.59
CA LEU A 78 4.99 7.16 -24.65
C LEU A 78 6.25 7.76 -24.02
N TYR A 79 7.46 7.21 -24.27
CA TYR A 79 8.72 7.89 -23.97
C TYR A 79 9.06 9.02 -24.96
N SER A 80 8.40 9.08 -26.12
CA SER A 80 8.66 10.14 -27.10
C SER A 80 8.13 11.50 -26.59
N PRO A 81 8.94 12.57 -26.57
CA PRO A 81 8.51 13.89 -26.13
C PRO A 81 7.49 14.54 -27.09
N ASP A 82 7.34 14.00 -28.30
CA ASP A 82 6.36 14.47 -29.29
C ASP A 82 4.94 13.89 -29.05
N VAL A 83 4.79 12.91 -28.15
CA VAL A 83 3.50 12.28 -27.84
C VAL A 83 2.72 13.10 -26.81
N VAL A 84 1.66 13.76 -27.27
CA VAL A 84 0.71 14.47 -26.40
C VAL A 84 -0.43 13.52 -25.99
N ILE A 85 -0.55 13.27 -24.68
CA ILE A 85 -1.60 12.43 -24.11
C ILE A 85 -2.90 13.24 -23.96
N ASP A 86 -3.61 13.39 -25.08
CA ASP A 86 -4.97 13.93 -25.07
C ASP A 86 -6.01 12.88 -24.63
N ALA A 87 -7.25 13.34 -24.43
CA ALA A 87 -8.35 12.50 -23.98
C ALA A 87 -8.70 11.35 -24.95
N GLN A 88 -8.35 11.46 -26.24
CA GLN A 88 -8.53 10.36 -27.21
C GLN A 88 -7.46 9.29 -26.97
N LEU A 89 -6.19 9.68 -26.84
CA LEU A 89 -5.11 8.74 -26.54
C LEU A 89 -5.34 8.09 -25.16
N GLN A 90 -5.69 8.85 -24.12
CA GLN A 90 -5.98 8.28 -22.80
C GLN A 90 -7.14 7.29 -22.83
N THR A 91 -8.22 7.58 -23.57
CA THR A 91 -9.35 6.64 -23.75
C THR A 91 -8.90 5.34 -24.43
N LEU A 92 -8.07 5.42 -25.46
CA LEU A 92 -7.56 4.24 -26.17
C LEU A 92 -6.58 3.43 -25.30
N LEU A 93 -5.74 4.08 -24.48
CA LEU A 93 -4.86 3.41 -23.52
C LEU A 93 -5.66 2.61 -22.48
N PHE A 94 -6.74 3.19 -21.95
CA PHE A 94 -7.65 2.47 -21.05
C PHE A 94 -8.34 1.28 -21.73
N GLN A 95 -8.79 1.43 -22.98
CA GLN A 95 -9.38 0.32 -23.74
C GLN A 95 -8.39 -0.83 -24.01
N ALA A 96 -7.10 -0.51 -24.18
CA ALA A 96 -6.05 -1.53 -24.32
C ALA A 96 -5.70 -2.20 -22.99
N TYR A 97 -5.71 -1.44 -21.88
CA TYR A 97 -5.61 -1.99 -20.53
C TYR A 97 -6.79 -2.92 -20.20
N GLU A 98 -8.04 -2.58 -20.52
CA GLU A 98 -9.19 -3.46 -20.34
C GLU A 98 -9.00 -4.81 -21.07
N CYS A 99 -8.40 -4.81 -22.27
CA CYS A 99 -8.11 -6.03 -23.01
C CYS A 99 -7.06 -6.92 -22.32
N LEU A 100 -6.25 -6.37 -21.40
CA LEU A 100 -5.30 -7.12 -20.56
C LEU A 100 -5.93 -7.50 -19.21
N GLN A 101 -6.66 -6.57 -18.58
CA GLN A 101 -7.32 -6.75 -17.29
C GLN A 101 -8.36 -7.87 -17.35
N LEU A 102 -9.17 -7.95 -18.41
CA LEU A 102 -10.23 -8.96 -18.56
C LEU A 102 -9.70 -10.41 -18.54
N PRO A 103 -8.74 -10.83 -19.41
CA PRO A 103 -8.23 -12.20 -19.37
C PRO A 103 -7.43 -12.51 -18.09
N VAL A 104 -6.66 -11.56 -17.54
CA VAL A 104 -5.96 -11.76 -16.26
C VAL A 104 -6.96 -11.97 -15.12
N THR A 105 -8.02 -11.15 -15.05
CA THR A 105 -9.10 -11.32 -14.06
C THR A 105 -9.79 -12.67 -14.23
N ALA A 106 -10.05 -13.09 -15.47
CA ALA A 106 -10.72 -14.35 -15.77
C ALA A 106 -9.94 -15.59 -15.28
N GLU A 107 -8.61 -15.58 -15.37
CA GLU A 107 -7.74 -16.62 -14.79
C GLU A 107 -7.81 -16.62 -13.25
N ILE A 108 -7.78 -15.44 -12.61
CA ILE A 108 -7.88 -15.28 -11.14
C ILE A 108 -9.24 -15.77 -10.63
N THR A 109 -10.34 -15.39 -11.27
CA THR A 109 -11.71 -15.79 -10.89
C THR A 109 -12.13 -17.16 -11.42
N LYS A 110 -11.29 -17.81 -12.23
CA LYS A 110 -11.54 -19.09 -12.92
C LYS A 110 -12.83 -19.07 -13.77
N THR A 111 -13.11 -17.93 -14.40
CA THR A 111 -14.26 -17.73 -15.29
C THR A 111 -13.85 -17.87 -16.75
N SER A 112 -14.70 -18.47 -17.58
CA SER A 112 -14.46 -18.56 -19.02
C SER A 112 -14.73 -17.24 -19.73
N ILE A 113 -13.86 -16.89 -20.69
CA ILE A 113 -13.98 -15.77 -21.62
C ILE A 113 -13.80 -16.25 -23.06
N ASP A 114 -14.27 -15.46 -24.02
CA ASP A 114 -13.96 -15.69 -25.44
C ASP A 114 -12.60 -15.08 -25.79
N ASN A 115 -11.61 -15.96 -25.97
CA ASN A 115 -10.23 -15.57 -26.28
C ASN A 115 -10.08 -14.93 -27.66
N ASP A 116 -10.93 -15.28 -28.63
CA ASP A 116 -10.88 -14.72 -29.98
C ASP A 116 -11.54 -13.33 -30.00
N ASP A 117 -12.61 -13.11 -29.23
CA ASP A 117 -13.20 -11.77 -29.03
C ASP A 117 -12.22 -10.80 -28.35
N ILE A 118 -11.54 -11.23 -27.27
CA ILE A 118 -10.50 -10.42 -26.61
C ILE A 118 -9.36 -10.08 -27.58
N LEU A 119 -8.88 -11.03 -28.38
CA LEU A 119 -7.82 -10.77 -29.37
C LEU A 119 -8.31 -9.86 -30.52
N GLN A 120 -9.55 -10.00 -30.97
CA GLN A 120 -10.14 -9.13 -32.00
C GLN A 120 -10.35 -7.70 -31.46
N ARG A 121 -10.89 -7.55 -30.23
CA ARG A 121 -11.04 -6.26 -29.55
C ARG A 121 -9.68 -5.59 -29.37
N ALA A 122 -8.69 -6.32 -28.87
CA ALA A 122 -7.33 -5.84 -28.71
C ALA A 122 -6.74 -5.34 -30.04
N ALA A 123 -6.84 -6.12 -31.12
CA ALA A 123 -6.33 -5.72 -32.43
C ALA A 123 -6.96 -4.41 -32.95
N LEU A 124 -8.27 -4.21 -32.74
CA LEU A 124 -8.98 -2.98 -33.13
C LEU A 124 -8.54 -1.76 -32.31
N VAL A 125 -8.27 -1.92 -31.02
CA VAL A 125 -7.79 -0.82 -30.16
C VAL A 125 -6.32 -0.51 -30.45
N PHE A 126 -5.46 -1.53 -30.59
CA PHE A 126 -4.04 -1.34 -30.90
C PHE A 126 -3.82 -0.70 -32.28
N ALA A 127 -4.63 -1.02 -33.29
CA ALA A 127 -4.57 -0.32 -34.58
C ALA A 127 -4.86 1.19 -34.45
N GLN A 128 -5.88 1.57 -33.67
CA GLN A 128 -6.20 2.98 -33.40
C GLN A 128 -5.11 3.68 -32.58
N LEU A 129 -4.48 2.97 -31.63
CA LEU A 129 -3.33 3.50 -30.88
C LEU A 129 -2.12 3.73 -31.78
N GLN A 130 -1.81 2.80 -32.68
CA GLN A 130 -0.72 2.93 -33.66
C GLN A 130 -0.95 4.14 -34.59
N GLU A 131 -2.18 4.30 -35.11
CA GLU A 131 -2.56 5.49 -35.89
C GLU A 131 -2.45 6.79 -35.08
N LYS A 132 -2.84 6.77 -33.80
CA LYS A 132 -2.79 7.93 -32.90
C LYS A 132 -1.36 8.34 -32.49
N LEU A 133 -0.45 7.39 -32.38
CA LEU A 133 0.95 7.60 -32.00
C LEU A 133 1.85 7.92 -33.20
N GLY A 134 1.49 7.46 -34.40
CA GLY A 134 2.22 7.75 -35.64
C GLY A 134 3.69 7.35 -35.56
N ASP A 135 4.58 8.25 -35.97
CA ASP A 135 6.03 8.03 -36.04
C ASP A 135 6.69 7.73 -34.67
N ALA A 136 6.00 7.97 -33.55
CA ALA A 136 6.48 7.57 -32.22
C ALA A 136 6.33 6.07 -31.95
N PHE A 137 5.42 5.37 -32.64
CA PHE A 137 5.24 3.93 -32.48
C PHE A 137 6.29 3.15 -33.28
N GLY A 138 7.10 2.33 -32.59
CA GLY A 138 8.17 1.54 -33.22
C GLY A 138 9.47 2.32 -33.46
N ALA A 139 9.58 3.57 -33.00
CA ALA A 139 10.85 4.29 -32.95
C ALA A 139 11.81 3.64 -31.92
N GLU A 140 13.11 3.60 -32.23
CA GLU A 140 14.16 3.18 -31.27
C GLU A 140 14.40 4.29 -30.23
N ILE A 141 13.50 4.40 -29.25
CA ILE A 141 13.62 5.33 -28.13
C ILE A 141 14.44 4.67 -27.02
N ALA A 142 15.46 5.38 -26.52
CA ALA A 142 16.25 4.91 -25.38
C ALA A 142 15.37 4.86 -24.12
N ILE A 143 15.20 3.67 -23.54
CA ILE A 143 14.52 3.48 -22.25
C ILE A 143 15.44 4.05 -21.16
N PRO A 144 15.00 5.05 -20.36
CA PRO A 144 15.84 5.64 -19.34
C PRO A 144 16.20 4.67 -18.21
N THR A 145 17.37 4.88 -17.61
CA THR A 145 17.81 4.20 -16.40
C THR A 145 17.06 4.71 -15.16
N SER A 146 17.04 3.92 -14.08
CA SER A 146 16.39 4.32 -12.83
C SER A 146 16.96 5.61 -12.22
N GLU A 147 18.25 5.89 -12.42
CA GLU A 147 18.91 7.13 -12.02
C GLU A 147 18.36 8.34 -12.80
N GLU A 148 18.24 8.23 -14.13
CA GLU A 148 17.66 9.27 -15.00
C GLU A 148 16.17 9.51 -14.74
N LEU A 149 15.45 8.53 -14.19
CA LEU A 149 14.05 8.62 -13.79
C LEU A 149 13.84 9.23 -12.40
N GLY A 150 14.92 9.50 -11.65
CA GLY A 150 14.84 9.96 -10.27
C GLY A 150 14.35 8.89 -9.28
N PHE A 151 14.37 7.61 -9.66
CA PHE A 151 14.06 6.52 -8.74
C PHE A 151 15.25 6.26 -7.81
N ASP A 152 15.08 6.69 -6.56
CA ASP A 152 16.05 6.47 -5.50
C ASP A 152 16.06 5.00 -5.05
N ILE A 153 16.75 4.16 -5.83
CA ILE A 153 16.96 2.73 -5.54
C ILE A 153 17.57 2.54 -4.15
N VAL A 154 18.48 3.44 -3.75
CA VAL A 154 19.14 3.40 -2.45
C VAL A 154 18.12 3.59 -1.33
N LEU A 155 17.24 4.60 -1.43
CA LEU A 155 16.14 4.79 -0.49
C LEU A 155 15.23 3.56 -0.43
N SER A 156 14.74 3.07 -1.58
CA SER A 156 13.78 1.96 -1.64
C SER A 156 14.31 0.65 -1.03
N ILE A 157 15.59 0.33 -1.27
CA ILE A 157 16.26 -0.84 -0.66
C ILE A 157 16.46 -0.64 0.83
N PHE A 158 16.70 0.59 1.30
CA PHE A 158 16.86 0.86 2.73
C PHE A 158 15.53 0.85 3.48
N GLU A 159 14.47 1.45 2.92
CA GLU A 159 13.10 1.44 3.44
C GLU A 159 12.57 0.03 3.69
N THR A 160 12.88 -0.91 2.80
CA THR A 160 12.33 -2.27 2.83
C THR A 160 13.39 -3.32 3.22
N GLY A 161 14.34 -3.60 2.31
CA GLY A 161 15.29 -4.70 2.44
C GLY A 161 16.33 -4.55 3.56
N VAL A 162 16.74 -3.34 3.91
CA VAL A 162 17.62 -3.10 5.07
C VAL A 162 16.82 -3.05 6.36
N SER A 163 15.66 -2.37 6.39
CA SER A 163 14.80 -2.32 7.59
C SER A 163 14.43 -3.73 8.06
N GLN A 164 13.89 -4.58 7.19
CA GLN A 164 13.48 -5.95 7.55
C GLN A 164 14.61 -6.78 8.19
N ARG A 165 15.87 -6.53 7.83
CA ARG A 165 17.05 -7.22 8.41
C ARG A 165 17.47 -6.62 9.74
N ILE A 166 17.38 -5.30 9.89
CA ILE A 166 17.53 -4.63 11.19
C ILE A 166 16.44 -5.12 12.15
N ASP A 167 15.19 -5.16 11.72
CA ASP A 167 14.04 -5.68 12.48
C ASP A 167 14.25 -7.16 12.86
N SER A 168 14.77 -7.98 11.95
CA SER A 168 15.14 -9.38 12.25
C SER A 168 16.22 -9.49 13.34
N ILE A 169 17.21 -8.58 13.37
CA ILE A 169 18.21 -8.52 14.44
C ILE A 169 17.57 -8.05 15.76
N VAL A 170 16.64 -7.09 15.72
CA VAL A 170 15.86 -6.66 16.89
C VAL A 170 15.05 -7.81 17.50
N GLU A 171 14.36 -8.61 16.68
CA GLU A 171 13.58 -9.77 17.18
C GLU A 171 14.49 -10.83 17.83
N VAL A 172 15.61 -11.19 17.20
CA VAL A 172 16.58 -12.15 17.75
C VAL A 172 17.14 -11.66 19.09
N LEU A 173 17.42 -10.36 19.24
CA LEU A 173 17.95 -9.78 20.47
C LEU A 173 16.94 -9.72 21.64
N LYS A 174 15.63 -9.94 21.42
CA LYS A 174 14.65 -10.07 22.51
C LYS A 174 14.77 -11.40 23.27
N ALA A 175 15.25 -12.43 22.60
CA ALA A 175 15.43 -13.78 23.14
C ALA A 175 16.69 -14.41 22.49
N PRO A 176 17.89 -13.89 22.80
CA PRO A 176 19.10 -14.27 22.10
C PRO A 176 19.38 -15.78 22.27
N PRO A 177 19.73 -16.48 21.17
CA PRO A 177 20.16 -17.88 21.22
C PRO A 177 21.58 -17.98 21.80
N ASP A 178 22.22 -19.13 21.68
CA ASP A 178 23.63 -19.24 22.07
C ASP A 178 24.55 -18.36 21.20
N ASN A 179 25.74 -18.09 21.73
CA ASN A 179 26.73 -17.21 21.10
C ASN A 179 27.19 -17.67 19.71
N GLN A 180 27.15 -18.97 19.40
CA GLN A 180 27.50 -19.47 18.07
C GLN A 180 26.34 -19.28 17.08
N GLU A 181 25.12 -19.70 17.44
CA GLU A 181 23.93 -19.48 16.60
C GLU A 181 23.72 -17.98 16.32
N LEU A 182 23.89 -17.13 17.33
CA LEU A 182 23.82 -15.67 17.16
C LEU A 182 24.92 -15.15 16.22
N ALA A 183 26.16 -15.64 16.34
CA ALA A 183 27.27 -15.19 15.48
C ALA A 183 27.15 -15.68 14.03
N GLU A 184 26.57 -16.86 13.80
CA GLU A 184 26.27 -17.38 12.46
C GLU A 184 25.12 -16.59 11.82
N PHE A 185 24.04 -16.34 12.55
CA PHE A 185 22.94 -15.47 12.10
C PHE A 185 23.44 -14.06 11.75
N LEU A 186 24.16 -13.40 12.66
CA LEU A 186 24.60 -12.02 12.46
C LEU A 186 25.59 -11.87 11.29
N ARG A 187 26.45 -12.88 11.07
CA ARG A 187 27.34 -12.95 9.90
C ARG A 187 26.55 -13.03 8.60
N SER A 188 25.50 -13.86 8.54
CA SER A 188 24.65 -13.98 7.35
C SER A 188 23.95 -12.66 6.97
N GLN A 189 23.59 -11.82 7.96
CA GLN A 189 23.03 -10.49 7.68
C GLN A 189 24.10 -9.52 7.19
N ALA A 190 25.29 -9.52 7.82
CA ALA A 190 26.40 -8.65 7.44
C ALA A 190 26.93 -8.95 6.03
N GLU A 191 26.98 -10.22 5.61
CA GLU A 191 27.36 -10.61 4.25
C GLU A 191 26.38 -10.05 3.20
N VAL A 192 25.08 -10.04 3.48
CA VAL A 192 24.09 -9.42 2.58
C VAL A 192 24.20 -7.90 2.61
N PHE A 193 24.41 -7.27 3.77
CA PHE A 193 24.63 -5.82 3.84
C PHE A 193 25.89 -5.39 3.06
N LEU A 194 26.95 -6.20 3.03
CA LEU A 194 28.12 -5.95 2.21
C LEU A 194 27.80 -6.03 0.70
N GLY A 195 27.08 -7.06 0.24
CA GLY A 195 26.66 -7.16 -1.17
C GLY A 195 25.74 -6.01 -1.62
N LEU A 196 24.86 -5.53 -0.72
CA LEU A 196 24.06 -4.33 -0.94
C LEU A 196 24.92 -3.05 -0.98
N ALA A 197 25.91 -2.93 -0.10
CA ALA A 197 26.83 -1.80 -0.09
C ALA A 197 27.68 -1.70 -1.36
N GLU A 198 28.16 -2.83 -1.89
CA GLU A 198 28.94 -2.89 -3.12
C GLU A 198 28.08 -2.55 -4.35
N SER A 199 26.88 -3.13 -4.45
CA SER A 199 25.96 -2.88 -5.58
C SER A 199 25.34 -1.48 -5.59
N LEU A 200 25.24 -0.82 -4.42
CA LEU A 200 24.77 0.56 -4.28
C LEU A 200 25.90 1.60 -4.15
N ASN A 201 27.17 1.18 -4.22
CA ASN A 201 28.35 2.04 -4.06
C ASN A 201 28.31 2.89 -2.76
N LEU A 202 27.97 2.25 -1.64
CA LEU A 202 27.94 2.83 -0.29
C LEU A 202 29.14 2.33 0.56
N PRO A 203 30.35 2.88 0.37
CA PRO A 203 31.57 2.35 0.99
C PRO A 203 31.60 2.45 2.52
N GLY A 204 30.81 3.36 3.11
CA GLY A 204 30.67 3.49 4.57
C GLY A 204 29.78 2.39 5.16
N PHE A 205 28.65 2.08 4.51
CA PHE A 205 27.79 0.94 4.86
C PHE A 205 28.55 -0.40 4.70
N GLY A 206 29.32 -0.53 3.63
CA GLY A 206 30.20 -1.68 3.40
C GLY A 206 31.28 -1.83 4.48
N ALA A 207 31.87 -0.72 4.93
CA ALA A 207 32.81 -0.73 6.05
C ALA A 207 32.14 -1.15 7.38
N ILE A 208 30.89 -0.76 7.64
CA ILE A 208 30.13 -1.26 8.81
C ILE A 208 29.99 -2.78 8.72
N ALA A 209 29.46 -3.29 7.61
CA ALA A 209 29.28 -4.72 7.38
C ALA A 209 30.58 -5.53 7.55
N GLN A 210 31.69 -5.05 6.99
CA GLN A 210 33.02 -5.66 7.17
C GLN A 210 33.49 -5.62 8.63
N THR A 211 33.22 -4.55 9.37
CA THR A 211 33.57 -4.44 10.81
C THR A 211 32.75 -5.42 11.66
N ILE A 212 31.47 -5.65 11.32
CA ILE A 212 30.64 -6.69 11.95
C ILE A 212 31.27 -8.08 11.70
N ILE A 213 31.56 -8.43 10.43
CA ILE A 213 32.13 -9.73 10.06
C ILE A 213 33.46 -9.99 10.79
N ALA A 214 34.30 -8.97 10.93
CA ALA A 214 35.58 -9.03 11.65
C ALA A 214 35.42 -9.15 13.18
N ALA A 215 34.44 -8.47 13.78
CA ALA A 215 34.14 -8.62 15.21
C ALA A 215 33.66 -10.05 15.53
N LEU A 216 32.80 -10.61 14.68
CA LEU A 216 32.26 -11.97 14.80
C LEU A 216 33.30 -13.10 14.63
N SER A 217 34.58 -12.79 14.42
CA SER A 217 35.67 -13.76 14.43
C SER A 217 35.95 -14.37 15.82
N ASN A 218 35.43 -13.79 16.91
CA ASN A 218 35.34 -14.45 18.22
C ASN A 218 33.87 -14.52 18.69
N PRO A 219 33.23 -15.71 18.69
CA PRO A 219 31.84 -15.87 19.12
C PRO A 219 31.57 -15.54 20.60
N GLU A 220 32.56 -15.54 21.50
CA GLU A 220 32.31 -15.37 22.94
C GLU A 220 31.64 -14.03 23.30
N ASN A 221 31.77 -13.01 22.43
CA ASN A 221 31.17 -11.69 22.60
C ASN A 221 29.98 -11.43 21.66
N ALA A 222 29.38 -12.46 21.05
CA ALA A 222 28.36 -12.30 20.00
C ALA A 222 27.19 -11.39 20.39
N LEU A 223 26.72 -11.44 21.65
CA LEU A 223 25.67 -10.55 22.15
C LEU A 223 26.07 -9.07 22.12
N ALA A 224 27.24 -8.72 22.67
CA ALA A 224 27.74 -7.33 22.68
C ALA A 224 28.08 -6.83 21.27
N ILE A 225 28.54 -7.72 20.39
CA ILE A 225 28.73 -7.44 18.97
C ILE A 225 27.39 -7.17 18.30
N ALA A 226 26.35 -7.95 18.58
CA ALA A 226 25.01 -7.76 18.02
C ALA A 226 24.35 -6.45 18.48
N GLU A 227 24.47 -6.09 19.75
CA GLU A 227 24.00 -4.79 20.27
C GLU A 227 24.70 -3.61 19.58
N ALA A 228 26.04 -3.62 19.52
CA ALA A 228 26.82 -2.57 18.86
C ALA A 228 26.61 -2.52 17.33
N SER A 229 26.34 -3.67 16.71
CA SER A 229 26.00 -3.77 15.29
C SER A 229 24.62 -3.18 15.01
N LEU A 230 23.63 -3.49 15.84
CA LEU A 230 22.26 -2.99 15.72
C LEU A 230 22.24 -1.45 15.79
N GLU A 231 22.88 -0.86 16.81
CA GLU A 231 22.94 0.60 16.95
C GLU A 231 23.60 1.26 15.73
N ASN A 232 24.72 0.70 15.26
CA ASN A 232 25.45 1.25 14.12
C ASN A 232 24.67 1.11 12.80
N LEU A 233 23.98 0.00 12.59
CA LEU A 233 23.12 -0.23 11.42
C LEU A 233 21.89 0.69 11.44
N GLN A 234 21.29 0.93 12.60
CA GLN A 234 20.20 1.92 12.75
C GLN A 234 20.67 3.34 12.46
N GLN A 235 21.86 3.74 12.92
CA GLN A 235 22.46 5.05 12.60
C GLN A 235 22.74 5.20 11.10
N ALA A 236 23.27 4.15 10.45
CA ALA A 236 23.53 4.14 9.02
C ALA A 236 22.25 4.17 8.18
N HIS A 237 21.23 3.41 8.59
CA HIS A 237 19.90 3.44 7.99
C HIS A 237 19.29 4.84 8.08
N ALA A 238 19.29 5.44 9.27
CA ALA A 238 18.80 6.81 9.47
C ALA A 238 19.56 7.85 8.62
N ALA A 239 20.87 7.69 8.42
CA ALA A 239 21.66 8.57 7.55
C ALA A 239 21.24 8.46 6.08
N VAL A 240 20.98 7.24 5.59
CA VAL A 240 20.46 7.01 4.23
C VAL A 240 19.03 7.52 4.09
N MET A 241 18.15 7.26 5.06
CA MET A 241 16.79 7.82 5.09
C MET A 241 16.79 9.36 5.10
N ALA A 242 17.81 9.99 5.69
CA ALA A 242 18.02 11.45 5.69
C ALA A 242 18.71 12.00 4.42
N GLY A 243 19.10 11.15 3.46
CA GLY A 243 19.63 11.56 2.15
C GLY A 243 21.10 11.24 1.86
N ASP A 244 21.81 10.48 2.70
CA ASP A 244 23.17 10.01 2.35
C ASP A 244 23.13 9.01 1.17
N ARG A 245 23.76 9.39 0.05
CA ARG A 245 23.94 8.56 -1.16
C ARG A 245 25.41 8.35 -1.51
N VAL A 246 26.32 8.64 -0.58
CA VAL A 246 27.77 8.75 -0.83
C VAL A 246 28.59 7.85 0.10
N ARG A 247 28.10 7.55 1.30
CA ARG A 247 28.79 6.67 2.26
C ARG A 247 27.86 5.59 2.82
N GLY A 248 26.67 5.97 3.28
CA GLY A 248 25.76 5.09 4.01
C GLY A 248 26.19 4.91 5.47
N GLY A 249 26.54 6.00 6.15
CA GLY A 249 27.07 5.98 7.52
C GLY A 249 28.56 5.57 7.62
N GLU A 250 29.04 5.31 8.84
CA GLU A 250 30.42 4.89 9.13
C GLU A 250 30.48 3.89 10.32
N PRO A 251 31.54 3.07 10.47
CA PRO A 251 31.68 2.15 11.60
C PRO A 251 31.83 2.87 12.94
N SER A 252 31.02 2.49 13.93
CA SER A 252 31.03 3.09 15.27
C SER A 252 32.29 2.72 16.05
N THR A 253 32.71 3.59 16.97
CA THR A 253 33.90 3.33 17.80
C THR A 253 33.73 2.10 18.70
N ALA A 254 32.50 1.76 19.10
CA ALA A 254 32.21 0.56 19.86
C ALA A 254 32.44 -0.72 19.02
N LEU A 255 31.90 -0.75 17.79
CA LEU A 255 32.06 -1.87 16.87
C LEU A 255 33.53 -2.02 16.41
N GLN A 256 34.24 -0.91 16.22
CA GLN A 256 35.69 -0.90 15.95
C GLN A 256 36.51 -1.46 17.13
N GLN A 257 36.14 -1.15 18.38
CA GLN A 257 36.83 -1.73 19.56
C GLN A 257 36.58 -3.23 19.68
N LEU A 258 35.36 -3.69 19.41
CA LEU A 258 35.00 -5.12 19.43
C LEU A 258 35.72 -5.93 18.35
N SER A 259 35.98 -5.38 17.16
CA SER A 259 36.81 -6.02 16.14
C SER A 259 38.32 -5.96 16.43
N GLN A 260 38.81 -4.90 17.07
CA GLN A 260 40.22 -4.77 17.48
C GLN A 260 40.59 -5.68 18.65
N LEU A 261 39.68 -5.96 19.57
CA LEU A 261 39.88 -6.94 20.67
C LEU A 261 40.30 -8.32 20.15
N THR A 262 39.74 -8.75 19.01
CA THR A 262 40.07 -10.02 18.35
C THR A 262 41.50 -10.06 17.79
N SER A 263 42.18 -8.91 17.65
CA SER A 263 43.55 -8.82 17.11
C SER A 263 44.65 -9.03 18.15
N CYS A 264 44.32 -9.10 19.44
CA CYS A 264 45.30 -9.04 20.54
C CYS A 264 45.71 -10.39 21.15
N VAL A 265 45.39 -11.53 20.51
CA VAL A 265 45.60 -12.88 21.09
C VAL A 265 46.53 -13.75 20.22
N VAL A 266 47.67 -13.20 19.79
CA VAL A 266 48.75 -13.97 19.14
C VAL A 266 50.14 -13.43 19.51
N GLU A 267 50.58 -13.63 20.76
CA GLU A 267 52.02 -13.60 21.11
C GLU A 267 52.30 -14.44 22.37
N GLU A 268 53.29 -15.35 22.27
CA GLU A 268 53.75 -16.34 23.28
C GLU A 268 52.65 -17.34 23.77
N ASP A 269 52.86 -18.67 23.75
CA ASP A 269 54.06 -19.40 24.17
C ASP A 269 54.42 -20.57 23.22
N VAL A 270 55.66 -21.08 23.34
CA VAL A 270 56.24 -22.13 22.49
C VAL A 270 56.63 -23.36 23.29
N LEU A 271 55.91 -24.48 23.11
CA LEU A 271 56.44 -25.83 23.38
C LEU A 271 55.63 -26.88 22.59
N GLY A 272 56.28 -27.56 21.64
CA GLY A 272 55.63 -28.55 20.78
C GLY A 272 55.98 -30.00 21.13
N ILE A 273 55.03 -30.91 20.92
CA ILE A 273 55.24 -32.36 20.77
C ILE A 273 54.44 -32.81 19.54
N SER A 274 55.07 -33.60 18.67
CA SER A 274 54.44 -34.27 17.53
C SER A 274 54.13 -35.72 17.89
N LEU A 275 53.05 -36.29 17.37
CA LEU A 275 52.90 -37.73 17.08
C LEU A 275 51.68 -37.97 16.17
N SER A 276 51.57 -39.18 15.60
CA SER A 276 50.72 -39.51 14.43
C SER A 276 49.66 -40.57 14.70
N ASP A 277 48.78 -40.74 13.71
CA ASP A 277 47.96 -41.93 13.38
C ASP A 277 47.00 -42.51 14.46
N ASN A 278 45.70 -42.58 14.16
CA ASN A 278 45.01 -43.83 13.75
C ASN A 278 43.47 -43.70 13.66
N LEU A 279 42.87 -44.44 12.73
CA LEU A 279 41.49 -44.99 12.79
C LEU A 279 41.58 -46.37 13.52
N PRO A 280 40.52 -46.94 14.16
CA PRO A 280 39.26 -47.25 13.45
C PRO A 280 37.92 -47.31 14.26
N GLU A 281 36.84 -47.13 13.50
CA GLU A 281 35.60 -47.94 13.36
C GLU A 281 34.92 -48.72 14.54
N GLN A 282 33.58 -48.83 14.41
CA GLN A 282 32.62 -49.79 15.01
C GLN A 282 32.03 -49.51 16.41
N PHE A 283 30.70 -49.26 16.41
CA PHE A 283 29.73 -50.24 16.92
C PHE A 283 28.44 -50.22 16.07
N ARG A 284 27.65 -51.29 16.11
CA ARG A 284 26.44 -51.51 15.27
C ARG A 284 25.42 -52.38 16.02
N ALA A 285 24.16 -52.35 15.54
CA ALA A 285 23.03 -53.23 15.90
C ALA A 285 22.36 -52.94 17.27
N GLU A 286 21.08 -53.25 17.56
CA GLU A 286 19.82 -53.62 16.82
C GLU A 286 18.68 -53.50 17.90
N ASN A 287 17.35 -53.46 17.69
CA ASN A 287 16.37 -53.59 16.59
C ASN A 287 15.02 -52.94 17.09
N GLN A 288 13.85 -52.83 16.42
CA GLN A 288 13.30 -53.31 15.13
C GLN A 288 12.07 -52.46 14.68
N GLU A 289 11.46 -52.81 13.54
CA GLU A 289 10.03 -52.81 13.11
C GLU A 289 8.90 -52.14 13.94
N THR A 290 7.79 -51.65 13.36
CA THR A 290 7.03 -52.17 12.19
C THR A 290 6.58 -51.11 11.15
N ALA A 291 6.03 -51.56 10.02
CA ALA A 291 5.35 -50.75 8.99
C ALA A 291 4.12 -51.52 8.45
N GLU A 292 3.11 -50.84 7.88
CA GLU A 292 2.38 -51.33 6.68
C GLU A 292 1.40 -50.34 6.01
N SER A 293 1.30 -50.48 4.68
CA SER A 293 0.21 -50.21 3.72
C SER A 293 -0.69 -48.95 3.76
N VAL A 294 -0.56 -48.20 2.66
CA VAL A 294 -1.52 -47.29 1.98
C VAL A 294 -2.88 -47.94 1.61
N GLN A 295 -4.02 -47.22 1.71
CA GLN A 295 -5.03 -47.12 0.61
C GLN A 295 -6.18 -46.07 0.76
N THR A 296 -6.36 -45.29 -0.33
CA THR A 296 -7.60 -44.67 -0.92
C THR A 296 -8.67 -43.91 -0.11
N GLU A 297 -8.88 -42.66 -0.54
CA GLU A 297 -10.16 -42.02 -0.95
C GLU A 297 -11.42 -42.09 -0.04
N GLU A 298 -11.76 -40.96 0.61
CA GLU A 298 -12.98 -40.17 0.26
C GLU A 298 -13.03 -38.82 1.01
N GLN A 299 -13.18 -37.70 0.28
CA GLN A 299 -14.09 -36.55 0.56
C GLN A 299 -13.65 -35.27 -0.17
N LEU A 300 -14.56 -34.72 -0.97
CA LEU A 300 -14.52 -33.32 -1.41
C LEU A 300 -15.18 -32.43 -0.34
N GLU A 301 -14.75 -31.16 -0.35
CA GLU A 301 -15.60 -29.97 -0.55
C GLU A 301 -15.57 -28.87 0.53
N VAL A 302 -15.81 -27.65 0.06
CA VAL A 302 -16.02 -26.38 0.80
C VAL A 302 -14.82 -25.83 1.58
N ALA A 303 -14.08 -24.93 0.92
CA ALA A 303 -13.40 -23.84 1.61
C ALA A 303 -14.38 -22.68 1.92
N ILE A 304 -14.08 -21.91 2.97
CA ILE A 304 -14.41 -20.50 3.30
C ILE A 304 -14.45 -20.39 4.83
N GLU A 305 -13.33 -20.04 5.49
CA GLU A 305 -13.37 -19.58 6.89
C GLU A 305 -12.15 -18.71 7.32
N GLU A 306 -11.89 -17.60 6.62
CA GLU A 306 -11.11 -16.50 7.20
C GLU A 306 -11.93 -15.19 7.18
N THR A 307 -12.67 -14.91 8.25
CA THR A 307 -13.01 -13.57 8.80
C THR A 307 -13.99 -13.66 10.00
N SER A 308 -13.73 -14.55 10.96
CA SER A 308 -14.72 -14.92 12.00
C SER A 308 -14.13 -15.12 13.41
N LYS A 309 -13.56 -14.07 14.04
CA LYS A 309 -13.10 -14.16 15.45
C LYS A 309 -13.11 -12.86 16.29
N ILE A 310 -14.26 -12.16 16.31
CA ILE A 310 -14.72 -11.49 17.54
C ILE A 310 -16.12 -12.02 17.87
N THR A 311 -16.43 -12.15 19.16
CA THR A 311 -17.49 -13.03 19.68
C THR A 311 -18.91 -12.51 19.51
N SER A 312 -19.81 -13.45 19.22
CA SER A 312 -21.26 -13.44 19.40
C SER A 312 -21.88 -12.45 20.39
N TYR A 313 -22.98 -11.80 19.99
CA TYR A 313 -24.25 -11.85 20.74
C TYR A 313 -25.46 -11.37 19.89
N SER A 314 -26.61 -12.04 20.08
CA SER A 314 -27.99 -11.64 19.75
C SER A 314 -28.32 -11.12 18.33
N SER A 315 -29.07 -11.93 17.57
CA SER A 315 -29.64 -11.57 16.28
C SER A 315 -30.84 -10.61 16.39
N LYS A 316 -30.61 -9.29 16.42
CA LYS A 316 -31.60 -8.23 16.12
C LYS A 316 -30.95 -6.82 16.02
N ASP A 317 -30.41 -6.48 14.84
CA ASP A 317 -30.47 -5.13 14.25
C ASP A 317 -29.81 -5.10 12.85
N VAL A 318 -30.63 -5.25 11.80
CA VAL A 318 -30.16 -5.43 10.41
C VAL A 318 -29.83 -4.10 9.70
N TYR A 319 -29.79 -2.99 10.45
CA TYR A 319 -29.17 -1.74 10.03
C TYR A 319 -27.79 -1.62 10.67
N SER A 320 -26.75 -2.04 9.96
CA SER A 320 -25.34 -1.74 10.28
C SER A 320 -24.83 -0.59 9.42
N LEU A 321 -23.86 0.19 9.93
CA LEU A 321 -23.14 1.21 9.16
C LEU A 321 -22.59 0.64 7.84
N ARG A 322 -22.09 -0.60 7.85
CA ARG A 322 -21.59 -1.32 6.67
C ARG A 322 -22.61 -1.35 5.52
N ASN A 323 -23.88 -1.63 5.84
CA ASN A 323 -25.00 -1.68 4.90
C ASN A 323 -25.39 -0.28 4.38
N GLU A 324 -25.22 0.78 5.18
CA GLU A 324 -25.39 2.16 4.72
C GLU A 324 -24.25 2.61 3.78
N VAL A 325 -23.01 2.22 4.10
CA VAL A 325 -21.80 2.52 3.31
C VAL A 325 -21.77 1.78 1.97
N GLU A 326 -22.11 0.50 1.96
CA GLU A 326 -22.21 -0.34 0.75
C GLU A 326 -23.26 0.20 -0.24
N LYS A 327 -24.40 0.66 0.28
CA LYS A 327 -25.44 1.30 -0.55
C LYS A 327 -25.02 2.69 -1.05
N LEU A 328 -24.26 3.45 -0.27
CA LEU A 328 -23.68 4.72 -0.70
C LEU A 328 -22.63 4.51 -1.81
N TYR A 329 -21.79 3.48 -1.70
CA TYR A 329 -20.81 3.11 -2.73
C TYR A 329 -21.49 2.84 -4.08
N ASN A 330 -22.47 1.94 -4.09
CA ASN A 330 -23.26 1.62 -5.29
C ASN A 330 -24.00 2.86 -5.83
N PHE A 331 -24.52 3.72 -4.96
CA PHE A 331 -25.14 5.00 -5.37
C PHE A 331 -24.15 5.95 -6.04
N ILE A 332 -22.93 6.13 -5.51
CA ILE A 332 -21.91 7.01 -6.10
C ILE A 332 -21.52 6.51 -7.50
N ILE A 333 -21.41 5.19 -7.69
CA ILE A 333 -21.08 4.60 -8.99
C ILE A 333 -22.23 4.81 -9.98
N GLN A 334 -23.46 4.50 -9.60
CA GLN A 334 -24.65 4.62 -10.47
C GLN A 334 -25.00 6.08 -10.81
N ALA A 335 -24.71 7.04 -9.92
CA ALA A 335 -24.99 8.46 -10.13
C ALA A 335 -24.06 9.13 -11.17
N ASN A 336 -22.94 8.50 -11.54
CA ASN A 336 -21.94 9.04 -12.47
C ASN A 336 -21.82 8.18 -13.75
N SER A 337 -22.93 7.61 -14.24
CA SER A 337 -23.01 6.67 -15.38
C SER A 337 -22.55 7.19 -16.76
N THR A 338 -21.95 8.38 -16.81
CA THR A 338 -21.26 8.95 -17.98
C THR A 338 -19.73 8.80 -17.92
N GLN A 339 -19.17 8.32 -16.80
CA GLN A 339 -17.76 7.96 -16.64
C GLN A 339 -17.59 6.43 -16.57
N PRO A 340 -16.41 5.88 -16.89
CA PRO A 340 -16.13 4.45 -16.74
C PRO A 340 -16.35 3.92 -15.31
N GLU A 341 -16.70 2.64 -15.19
CA GLU A 341 -16.99 2.03 -13.89
C GLU A 341 -15.77 2.01 -12.95
N SER A 342 -14.55 1.89 -13.50
CA SER A 342 -13.27 2.06 -12.80
C SER A 342 -13.10 3.44 -12.17
N VAL A 343 -13.26 4.51 -12.96
CA VAL A 343 -13.19 5.91 -12.51
C VAL A 343 -14.21 6.18 -11.39
N ASN A 344 -15.42 5.65 -11.56
CA ASN A 344 -16.49 5.75 -10.56
C ASN A 344 -16.18 4.96 -9.28
N SER A 345 -15.60 3.75 -9.41
CA SER A 345 -15.13 2.90 -8.31
C SER A 345 -14.01 3.57 -7.51
N ALA A 346 -12.98 4.10 -8.18
CA ALA A 346 -11.87 4.82 -7.55
C ALA A 346 -12.35 6.07 -6.78
N LYS A 347 -13.19 6.88 -7.41
CA LYS A 347 -13.82 8.07 -6.80
C LYS A 347 -14.71 7.71 -5.60
N ALA A 348 -15.46 6.61 -5.68
CA ALA A 348 -16.24 6.08 -4.56
C ALA A 348 -15.33 5.61 -3.41
N LYS A 349 -14.30 4.81 -3.68
CA LYS A 349 -13.29 4.36 -2.69
C LYS A 349 -12.63 5.55 -1.97
N PHE A 350 -12.23 6.58 -2.71
CA PHE A 350 -11.65 7.81 -2.15
C PHE A 350 -12.64 8.56 -1.24
N TYR A 351 -13.89 8.73 -1.67
CA TYR A 351 -14.95 9.32 -0.84
C TYR A 351 -15.25 8.46 0.41
N LEU A 352 -15.17 7.13 0.33
CA LEU A 352 -15.30 6.24 1.49
C LEU A 352 -14.12 6.38 2.48
N LYS A 353 -12.89 6.58 2.00
CA LYS A 353 -11.72 6.85 2.87
C LYS A 353 -11.92 8.13 3.69
N ILE A 354 -12.37 9.22 3.04
CA ILE A 354 -12.70 10.49 3.72
C ILE A 354 -13.90 10.35 4.67
N LEU A 355 -14.94 9.63 4.26
CA LEU A 355 -16.09 9.32 5.11
C LEU A 355 -15.70 8.53 6.36
N ARG A 356 -14.72 7.61 6.27
CA ARG A 356 -14.17 6.90 7.43
C ARG A 356 -13.44 7.85 8.37
N TYR A 357 -12.64 8.81 7.88
CA TYR A 357 -12.02 9.82 8.75
C TYR A 357 -13.07 10.67 9.47
N ILE A 358 -14.12 11.14 8.79
CA ILE A 358 -15.21 11.92 9.43
C ILE A 358 -15.89 11.09 10.53
N LEU A 359 -16.23 9.82 10.26
CA LEU A 359 -16.87 8.95 11.26
C LEU A 359 -15.93 8.59 12.43
N GLY A 360 -14.62 8.49 12.18
CA GLY A 360 -13.59 8.35 13.21
C GLY A 360 -13.51 9.58 14.12
N TRP A 361 -13.61 10.79 13.55
CA TRP A 361 -13.69 12.03 14.32
C TRP A 361 -14.94 12.09 15.21
N PHE A 362 -16.11 11.70 14.70
CA PHE A 362 -17.32 11.52 15.52
C PHE A 362 -17.11 10.52 16.67
N ASN A 363 -16.32 9.46 16.48
CA ASN A 363 -16.01 8.48 17.53
C ASN A 363 -15.00 9.01 18.58
N GLN A 364 -13.96 9.72 18.16
CA GLN A 364 -12.87 10.12 19.07
C GLN A 364 -13.16 11.41 19.83
N GLU A 365 -13.58 12.46 19.12
CA GLU A 365 -13.79 13.81 19.68
C GLU A 365 -15.21 13.98 20.24
N LEU A 366 -16.22 13.61 19.46
CA LEU A 366 -17.62 13.65 19.91
C LEU A 366 -18.05 12.41 20.71
N ASN A 367 -17.12 11.47 20.94
CA ASN A 367 -17.30 10.28 21.78
C ASN A 367 -18.54 9.44 21.41
N ILE A 368 -18.88 9.36 20.12
CA ILE A 368 -19.96 8.48 19.63
C ILE A 368 -19.46 7.03 19.59
N ALA A 369 -20.22 6.09 20.18
CA ALA A 369 -19.83 4.68 20.16
C ALA A 369 -19.90 4.09 18.74
N GLU A 370 -19.04 3.12 18.40
CA GLU A 370 -18.97 2.53 17.05
C GLU A 370 -20.34 2.06 16.51
N LYS A 371 -21.11 1.36 17.35
CA LYS A 371 -22.47 0.87 17.05
C LYS A 371 -23.49 1.98 16.72
N GLU A 372 -23.22 3.21 17.16
CA GLU A 372 -24.01 4.43 16.98
C GLU A 372 -23.51 5.28 15.79
N LEU A 373 -22.38 4.93 15.16
CA LEU A 373 -21.91 5.58 13.95
C LEU A 373 -22.88 5.32 12.78
N ARG A 374 -23.35 6.41 12.16
CA ARG A 374 -24.35 6.39 11.07
C ARG A 374 -24.06 7.50 10.08
N LEU A 375 -24.42 7.27 8.81
CA LEU A 375 -24.40 8.34 7.80
C LEU A 375 -25.41 9.47 8.12
N SER A 376 -26.34 9.25 9.06
CA SER A 376 -27.22 10.30 9.58
C SER A 376 -26.60 11.21 10.65
N LEU A 377 -25.35 10.97 11.07
CA LEU A 377 -24.56 11.94 11.85
C LEU A 377 -24.01 13.06 10.96
N LEU A 378 -23.76 12.77 9.68
CA LEU A 378 -23.27 13.76 8.72
C LEU A 378 -24.43 14.55 8.11
N ILE A 379 -25.48 13.86 7.67
CA ILE A 379 -26.69 14.46 7.09
C ILE A 379 -27.93 13.87 7.80
N PRO A 380 -28.58 14.62 8.71
CA PRO A 380 -29.65 14.08 9.55
C PRO A 380 -30.92 13.77 8.76
N LYS A 381 -31.76 12.90 9.32
CA LYS A 381 -33.11 12.62 8.79
C LYS A 381 -34.05 13.78 9.14
N LYS A 382 -35.20 13.87 8.44
CA LYS A 382 -36.30 14.80 8.78
C LYS A 382 -36.63 14.70 10.27
N GLY A 383 -36.61 15.83 10.98
CA GLY A 383 -36.88 15.90 12.42
C GLY A 383 -35.99 16.91 13.18
N VAL A 384 -34.88 17.34 12.59
CA VAL A 384 -34.10 18.50 13.09
C VAL A 384 -34.77 19.80 12.61
N GLU A 385 -34.90 20.79 13.49
CA GLU A 385 -35.58 22.07 13.18
C GLU A 385 -34.86 22.87 12.09
N ASN A 386 -33.53 22.95 12.16
CA ASN A 386 -32.70 23.43 11.06
C ASN A 386 -31.56 22.44 10.74
N VAL A 387 -31.61 21.88 9.52
CA VAL A 387 -30.60 20.94 9.02
C VAL A 387 -29.31 21.64 8.60
N ILE A 388 -29.36 22.93 8.27
CA ILE A 388 -28.17 23.71 7.88
C ILE A 388 -27.31 23.98 9.12
N ASP A 389 -27.88 24.58 10.17
CA ASP A 389 -27.17 24.87 11.42
C ASP A 389 -26.51 23.62 12.03
N TYR A 390 -27.18 22.46 11.94
CA TYR A 390 -26.61 21.18 12.37
C TYR A 390 -25.35 20.80 11.59
N ILE A 391 -25.40 20.92 10.24
CA ILE A 391 -24.26 20.62 9.37
C ILE A 391 -23.13 21.63 9.60
N GLU A 392 -23.46 22.92 9.74
CA GLU A 392 -22.48 23.98 9.99
C GLU A 392 -21.79 23.85 11.35
N ASN A 393 -22.51 23.46 12.41
CA ASN A 393 -21.91 23.29 13.74
C ASN A 393 -20.82 22.21 13.74
N TRP A 394 -21.15 20.96 13.37
CA TRP A 394 -20.15 19.89 13.39
C TRP A 394 -19.03 20.11 12.37
N LEU A 395 -19.32 20.74 11.23
CA LEU A 395 -18.28 21.15 10.28
C LEU A 395 -17.34 22.21 10.87
N SER A 396 -17.83 23.18 11.64
CA SER A 396 -16.97 24.21 12.23
C SER A 396 -15.94 23.61 13.20
N GLU A 397 -16.36 22.64 14.02
CA GLU A 397 -15.49 21.88 14.91
C GLU A 397 -14.52 20.97 14.12
N PHE A 398 -14.99 20.33 13.04
CA PHE A 398 -14.15 19.50 12.18
C PHE A 398 -13.16 20.30 11.34
N TRP A 399 -13.46 21.54 10.95
CA TRP A 399 -12.50 22.45 10.31
C TRP A 399 -11.37 22.83 11.27
N LEU A 400 -11.69 23.17 12.52
CA LEU A 400 -10.69 23.44 13.57
C LEU A 400 -9.84 22.20 13.89
N PHE A 401 -10.40 20.98 13.77
CA PHE A 401 -9.61 19.75 13.84
C PHE A 401 -8.72 19.55 12.60
N LEU A 402 -9.18 19.91 11.40
CA LEU A 402 -8.46 19.70 10.14
C LEU A 402 -7.39 20.74 9.83
N GLU A 403 -7.33 21.86 10.54
CA GLU A 403 -6.34 22.93 10.34
C GLU A 403 -5.08 22.70 11.18
N ASP A 404 -3.92 22.89 10.57
CA ASP A 404 -2.58 22.85 11.16
C ASP A 404 -1.83 24.17 10.83
N GLU A 405 -0.87 24.60 11.67
CA GLU A 405 -0.28 25.97 11.58
C GLU A 405 0.43 26.28 10.25
N ASP A 406 0.94 25.26 9.55
CA ASP A 406 1.62 25.37 8.25
C ASP A 406 0.69 25.24 7.03
N ASP A 407 -0.63 25.11 7.20
CA ASP A 407 -1.57 24.93 6.09
C ASP A 407 -1.64 26.15 5.16
N THR A 408 -1.45 25.93 3.86
CA THR A 408 -1.67 26.98 2.86
C THR A 408 -3.17 27.27 2.70
N PRO A 409 -3.57 28.53 2.41
CA PRO A 409 -4.97 28.85 2.13
C PRO A 409 -5.56 28.03 0.97
N SER A 410 -4.72 27.68 -0.02
CA SER A 410 -5.07 26.80 -1.13
C SER A 410 -5.47 25.40 -0.64
N LEU A 411 -4.69 24.84 0.29
CA LEU A 411 -4.95 23.54 0.87
C LEU A 411 -6.19 23.55 1.77
N SER A 412 -6.38 24.56 2.61
CA SER A 412 -7.58 24.68 3.45
C SER A 412 -8.86 24.72 2.61
N ILE A 413 -8.88 25.50 1.53
CA ILE A 413 -10.04 25.56 0.60
C ILE A 413 -10.20 24.25 -0.18
N TYR A 414 -9.10 23.61 -0.62
CA TYR A 414 -9.16 22.32 -1.30
C TYR A 414 -9.73 21.21 -0.41
N ARG A 415 -9.24 21.05 0.83
CA ARG A 415 -9.75 20.09 1.82
C ARG A 415 -11.26 20.26 2.02
N ARG A 416 -11.71 21.48 2.30
CA ARG A 416 -13.13 21.82 2.47
C ARG A 416 -13.94 21.47 1.22
N GLY A 417 -13.45 21.82 0.02
CA GLY A 417 -14.12 21.54 -1.25
C GLY A 417 -14.29 20.03 -1.54
N VAL A 418 -13.27 19.22 -1.23
CA VAL A 418 -13.36 17.75 -1.36
C VAL A 418 -14.35 17.18 -0.34
N ILE A 419 -14.32 17.64 0.92
CA ILE A 419 -15.20 17.14 1.98
C ILE A 419 -16.67 17.50 1.71
N PHE A 420 -16.97 18.70 1.23
CA PHE A 420 -18.32 19.05 0.77
C PHE A 420 -18.77 18.18 -0.42
N ASN A 421 -17.88 17.76 -1.33
CA ASN A 421 -18.24 16.81 -2.39
C ASN A 421 -18.61 15.41 -1.84
N VAL A 422 -17.96 14.94 -0.78
CA VAL A 422 -18.37 13.71 -0.06
C VAL A 422 -19.75 13.91 0.56
N LEU A 423 -19.97 15.02 1.27
CA LEU A 423 -21.26 15.34 1.90
C LEU A 423 -22.39 15.50 0.89
N LEU A 424 -22.15 16.05 -0.31
CA LEU A 424 -23.13 16.15 -1.38
C LEU A 424 -23.65 14.78 -1.80
N ASN A 425 -22.76 13.79 -1.91
CA ASN A 425 -23.11 12.42 -2.27
C ASN A 425 -23.87 11.72 -1.13
N VAL A 426 -23.45 11.90 0.13
CA VAL A 426 -24.20 11.42 1.31
C VAL A 426 -25.60 12.05 1.36
N ALA A 427 -25.73 13.35 1.06
CA ALA A 427 -27.01 14.06 1.11
C ALA A 427 -27.97 13.61 -0.01
N LYS A 428 -27.49 13.50 -1.25
CA LYS A 428 -28.28 12.99 -2.39
C LYS A 428 -28.74 11.55 -2.14
N PHE A 429 -27.84 10.69 -1.68
CA PHE A 429 -28.16 9.33 -1.22
C PHE A 429 -29.24 9.32 -0.14
N LYS A 430 -29.09 10.10 0.94
CA LYS A 430 -30.08 10.19 2.03
C LYS A 430 -31.44 10.74 1.60
N SER A 431 -31.50 11.53 0.53
CA SER A 431 -32.76 12.04 -0.04
C SER A 431 -33.44 11.08 -1.04
N ASN A 432 -32.83 9.95 -1.41
CA ASN A 432 -33.28 9.06 -2.50
C ASN A 432 -33.57 9.82 -3.82
N ARG A 433 -32.84 10.90 -4.10
CA ARG A 433 -33.04 11.76 -5.27
C ARG A 433 -31.70 12.26 -5.81
N ILE A 434 -31.62 12.36 -7.14
CA ILE A 434 -30.55 13.07 -7.85
C ILE A 434 -30.86 14.57 -7.93
N ASP A 435 -32.16 14.93 -7.90
CA ASP A 435 -32.69 16.31 -7.89
C ASP A 435 -32.30 17.12 -6.65
N ASN A 436 -32.09 18.43 -6.88
CA ASN A 436 -31.52 19.36 -5.91
C ASN A 436 -32.54 19.97 -4.92
N ASP A 437 -33.68 19.33 -4.66
CA ASP A 437 -34.76 19.88 -3.81
C ASP A 437 -34.50 19.81 -2.29
N SER A 438 -33.47 19.07 -1.86
CA SER A 438 -33.14 18.93 -0.43
C SER A 438 -32.39 20.17 0.08
N PRO A 439 -32.82 20.83 1.17
CA PRO A 439 -32.11 22.00 1.72
C PRO A 439 -30.63 21.75 2.00
N ALA A 440 -30.27 20.55 2.47
CA ALA A 440 -28.88 20.15 2.66
C ALA A 440 -28.11 20.06 1.34
N VAL A 441 -28.73 19.55 0.27
CA VAL A 441 -28.12 19.47 -1.07
C VAL A 441 -27.92 20.87 -1.66
N GLN A 442 -28.88 21.78 -1.50
CA GLN A 442 -28.77 23.17 -1.94
C GLN A 442 -27.68 23.92 -1.18
N PHE A 443 -27.66 23.81 0.14
CA PHE A 443 -26.63 24.38 1.00
C PHE A 443 -25.23 23.90 0.60
N ILE A 444 -25.01 22.59 0.53
CA ILE A 444 -23.71 22.00 0.17
C ILE A 444 -23.29 22.40 -1.25
N GLN A 445 -24.23 22.42 -2.21
CA GLN A 445 -23.92 22.82 -3.58
C GLN A 445 -23.51 24.30 -3.68
N ASN A 446 -24.13 25.19 -2.88
CA ASN A 446 -23.75 26.60 -2.79
C ASN A 446 -22.34 26.75 -2.16
N GLN A 447 -22.03 26.00 -1.10
CA GLN A 447 -20.69 26.01 -0.50
C GLN A 447 -19.61 25.53 -1.48
N ILE A 448 -19.88 24.48 -2.26
CA ILE A 448 -18.97 24.00 -3.33
C ILE A 448 -18.74 25.08 -4.39
N ASN A 449 -19.78 25.82 -4.79
CA ASN A 449 -19.67 26.89 -5.77
C ASN A 449 -18.83 28.05 -5.23
N GLN A 450 -19.07 28.48 -3.99
CA GLN A 450 -18.31 29.55 -3.33
C GLN A 450 -16.82 29.17 -3.20
N LEU A 451 -16.52 27.98 -2.67
CA LEU A 451 -15.16 27.48 -2.54
C LEU A 451 -14.44 27.35 -3.89
N LYS A 452 -15.16 27.06 -4.98
CA LYS A 452 -14.59 27.05 -6.33
C LYS A 452 -14.21 28.45 -6.81
N GLU A 453 -15.05 29.46 -6.57
CA GLU A 453 -14.72 30.86 -6.88
C GLU A 453 -13.55 31.38 -6.03
N ASP A 454 -13.44 30.96 -4.78
CA ASP A 454 -12.35 31.37 -3.90
C ASP A 454 -11.03 30.64 -4.20
N TYR A 455 -11.06 29.35 -4.53
CA TYR A 455 -9.87 28.60 -4.97
C TYR A 455 -9.27 29.17 -6.27
N GLN A 456 -10.10 29.69 -7.18
CA GLN A 456 -9.64 30.35 -8.42
C GLN A 456 -8.83 31.63 -8.18
N LYS A 457 -8.79 32.17 -6.96
CA LYS A 457 -8.04 33.37 -6.57
C LYS A 457 -6.67 33.03 -5.95
N LEU A 458 -6.34 31.75 -5.81
CA LEU A 458 -5.19 31.24 -5.07
C LEU A 458 -4.24 30.42 -5.98
N PRO A 459 -2.96 30.23 -5.59
CA PRO A 459 -2.08 29.29 -6.29
C PRO A 459 -2.58 27.85 -6.17
N PRO A 460 -2.31 26.97 -7.16
CA PRO A 460 -2.67 25.56 -7.08
C PRO A 460 -1.90 24.86 -5.95
N ILE A 461 -2.53 23.89 -5.28
CA ILE A 461 -1.84 23.03 -4.31
C ILE A 461 -0.73 22.19 -4.96
N THR A 462 0.35 21.99 -4.21
CA THR A 462 1.48 21.15 -4.61
C THR A 462 1.14 19.64 -4.57
N PRO A 463 1.95 18.78 -5.21
CA PRO A 463 1.78 17.32 -5.13
C PRO A 463 1.80 16.78 -3.69
N THR A 464 2.65 17.32 -2.82
CA THR A 464 2.71 16.94 -1.40
C THR A 464 1.42 17.29 -0.67
N GLU A 465 0.87 18.48 -0.92
CA GLU A 465 -0.39 18.93 -0.31
C GLU A 465 -1.61 18.11 -0.79
N LYS A 466 -1.60 17.58 -2.03
CA LYS A 466 -2.64 16.62 -2.50
C LYS A 466 -2.73 15.39 -1.60
N ASN A 467 -1.62 14.97 -0.98
CA ASN A 467 -1.55 13.81 -0.10
C ASN A 467 -1.99 14.08 1.35
N TRP A 468 -2.65 15.21 1.64
CA TRP A 468 -3.14 15.57 2.98
C TRP A 468 -3.93 14.47 3.70
N ILE A 469 -4.66 13.62 2.96
CA ILE A 469 -5.40 12.48 3.53
C ILE A 469 -4.51 11.45 4.25
N ASN A 470 -3.19 11.48 4.03
CA ASN A 470 -2.20 10.61 4.67
C ASN A 470 -1.57 11.26 5.92
N HIS A 471 -1.96 12.49 6.30
CA HIS A 471 -1.43 13.18 7.48
C HIS A 471 -1.66 12.34 8.76
N PRO A 472 -0.69 12.23 9.70
CA PRO A 472 -0.83 11.37 10.89
C PRO A 472 -2.02 11.73 11.79
N LYS A 473 -2.41 13.02 11.81
CA LYS A 473 -3.62 13.52 12.49
C LYS A 473 -4.89 12.80 12.01
N LEU A 474 -4.96 12.47 10.72
CA LEU A 474 -6.05 11.70 10.12
C LEU A 474 -5.88 10.19 10.29
N GLN A 475 -4.66 9.66 10.22
CA GLN A 475 -4.47 8.20 10.38
C GLN A 475 -4.90 7.72 11.76
N LYS A 476 -4.70 8.52 12.81
CA LYS A 476 -5.20 8.24 14.17
C LYS A 476 -6.72 8.04 14.22
N LEU A 477 -7.50 8.71 13.37
CA LEU A 477 -8.96 8.53 13.30
C LEU A 477 -9.39 7.17 12.70
N LEU A 478 -8.46 6.36 12.20
CA LEU A 478 -8.76 5.00 11.73
C LEU A 478 -8.85 3.98 12.88
N GLU A 479 -8.26 4.32 14.04
CA GLU A 479 -8.36 3.56 15.29
C GLU A 479 -9.70 3.86 15.96
N ILE A 480 -10.45 2.82 16.35
CA ILE A 480 -11.76 2.99 17.00
C ILE A 480 -11.56 3.00 18.51
N LYS A 481 -11.95 4.11 19.14
CA LYS A 481 -11.91 4.32 20.59
C LYS A 481 -13.06 3.57 21.25
N GLU A 482 -12.75 2.71 22.23
CA GLU A 482 -13.77 2.07 23.07
C GLU A 482 -14.48 3.12 23.94
N VAL A 483 -15.60 3.65 23.44
CA VAL A 483 -16.50 4.50 24.22
C VAL A 483 -17.26 3.63 25.21
N VAL A 484 -16.69 3.46 26.40
CA VAL A 484 -17.40 2.88 27.55
C VAL A 484 -18.58 3.81 27.87
N PRO A 485 -19.84 3.34 27.78
CA PRO A 485 -21.00 4.19 28.03
C PRO A 485 -21.02 4.58 29.51
N SER A 486 -20.80 5.87 29.79
CA SER A 486 -20.88 6.39 31.16
C SER A 486 -22.24 6.03 31.78
N PRO A 487 -22.27 5.49 33.01
CA PRO A 487 -23.52 5.09 33.65
C PRO A 487 -24.41 6.32 33.81
N ILE A 488 -25.56 6.29 33.13
CA ILE A 488 -26.47 7.44 32.99
C ILE A 488 -26.87 7.96 34.37
N LYS A 489 -26.30 9.09 34.78
CA LYS A 489 -26.86 9.89 35.87
C LYS A 489 -28.23 10.41 35.41
N ARG A 490 -29.29 9.70 35.82
CA ARG A 490 -30.66 10.20 35.74
C ARG A 490 -30.81 11.41 36.68
N ASN A 491 -30.35 12.57 36.23
CA ASN A 491 -30.79 13.83 36.81
C ASN A 491 -32.27 14.01 36.47
N GLN A 492 -33.14 13.59 37.38
CA GLN A 492 -34.50 14.10 37.43
C GLN A 492 -34.43 15.56 37.85
N SER A 493 -34.57 16.48 36.89
CA SER A 493 -34.78 17.90 37.14
C SER A 493 -36.08 18.34 36.47
N SER A 494 -37.20 17.91 37.04
CA SER A 494 -38.51 18.48 36.75
C SER A 494 -38.58 19.88 37.35
N ILE A 495 -38.25 20.88 36.55
CA ILE A 495 -38.46 22.32 36.79
C ILE A 495 -39.10 22.80 35.48
N GLU A 496 -40.41 22.66 35.35
CA GLU A 496 -41.43 23.67 35.70
C GLU A 496 -41.72 24.58 34.50
N ILE A 497 -42.97 24.49 34.03
CA ILE A 497 -43.57 25.42 33.08
C ILE A 497 -44.21 26.52 33.94
N GLU A 498 -43.70 27.74 33.88
CA GLU A 498 -44.46 28.93 34.25
C GLU A 498 -44.67 29.83 33.03
N GLU A 499 -45.88 30.38 32.94
CA GLU A 499 -46.33 31.22 31.83
C GLU A 499 -45.91 32.67 32.05
N PHE A 500 -45.29 33.31 31.04
CA PHE A 500 -45.14 34.77 31.04
C PHE A 500 -45.37 35.40 29.66
N VAL A 501 -46.63 35.35 29.20
CA VAL A 501 -47.17 36.32 28.23
C VAL A 501 -48.57 36.75 28.69
N SER A 502 -48.65 37.82 29.48
CA SER A 502 -49.85 38.66 29.65
C SER A 502 -49.52 39.97 30.35
N SER A 503 -49.86 41.09 29.68
CA SER A 503 -49.54 42.50 30.00
C SER A 503 -48.17 42.97 29.51
#